data_AF-Q6VYN9-F1
#
_entry.id   AF-Q6VYN9-F1
#
_cell.length_a   1.000
_cell.length_b   1.000
_cell.length_c   1.000
_cell.angle_alpha   90.00
_cell.angle_beta   90.00
_cell.angle_gamma   90.00
#
_symmetry.space_group_name_H-M   'P 1'
#
loop_
_entity.id
_entity.type
_entity.pdbx_description
1 polymer ?
#
loop_
_entity_poly.entity_id
_entity_poly.type
_entity_poly.pdbx_seq_one_letter_code
_entity_poly.pdbx_strand_id
1 'polypeptide(L)'
;KEAATKQLAVLSSVMQCMETHKLDPAKELPGWQIKEQIVSLEKDTLQLDKEMEEKARSLSLMEEAALAKRMYNQQIKRPRLSPMEMPPVTSSSYSPIYRDRSFPSQRDDDQDE
;
A
#
# COMPACT_ATOMS: atom_id res chain seq x y z
N LYS A 1 -14.89 7.06 -7.28
CA LYS A 1 -15.59 6.66 -8.54
C LYS A 1 -17.10 6.61 -8.35
N GLU A 2 -17.60 5.93 -7.30
CA GLU A 2 -19.04 5.78 -7.05
C GLU A 2 -19.86 7.09 -6.99
N ALA A 3 -19.32 8.16 -6.41
CA ALA A 3 -20.00 9.46 -6.39
C ALA A 3 -20.19 10.06 -7.80
N ALA A 4 -19.15 10.00 -8.64
CA ALA A 4 -19.19 10.51 -10.01
C ALA A 4 -20.14 9.69 -10.89
N THR A 5 -20.18 8.36 -10.73
CA THR A 5 -21.12 7.51 -11.48
C THR A 5 -22.57 7.75 -11.07
N LYS A 6 -22.83 7.97 -9.77
CA LYS A 6 -24.15 8.38 -9.27
C LYS A 6 -24.56 9.74 -9.84
N GLN A 7 -23.65 10.71 -9.87
CA GLN A 7 -23.91 12.02 -10.46
C GLN A 7 -24.22 11.93 -11.96
N LEU A 8 -23.44 11.17 -12.72
CA LEU A 8 -23.71 10.91 -14.13
C LEU A 8 -25.09 10.29 -14.34
N ALA A 9 -25.45 9.26 -13.57
CA ALA A 9 -26.76 8.62 -13.67
C ALA A 9 -27.92 9.60 -13.42
N VAL A 10 -27.78 10.49 -12.43
CA VAL A 10 -28.76 11.54 -12.14
C VAL A 10 -28.86 12.53 -13.31
N LEU A 11 -27.73 13.03 -13.82
CA LEU A 11 -27.72 13.99 -14.92
C LEU A 11 -28.28 13.38 -16.22
N SER A 12 -27.97 12.12 -16.51
CA SER A 12 -28.55 11.38 -17.63
C SER A 12 -30.06 11.20 -17.48
N SER A 13 -30.55 10.91 -16.27
CA SER A 13 -31.98 10.80 -15.99
C SER A 13 -32.71 12.14 -16.18
N VAL A 14 -32.09 13.24 -15.74
CA VAL A 14 -32.60 14.60 -15.99
C VAL A 14 -32.67 14.87 -17.49
N MET A 15 -31.62 14.58 -18.26
CA MET A 15 -31.65 14.76 -19.71
C MET A 15 -32.75 13.92 -20.37
N GLN A 16 -32.90 12.65 -19.98
CA GLN A 16 -33.92 11.77 -20.52
C GLN A 16 -35.33 12.32 -20.23
N CYS A 17 -35.57 12.84 -19.03
CA CYS A 17 -36.83 13.50 -18.68
C CYS A 17 -37.09 14.71 -19.59
N MET A 18 -36.10 15.58 -19.78
CA MET A 18 -36.24 16.75 -20.66
C MET A 18 -36.52 16.34 -22.11
N GLU A 19 -35.84 15.31 -22.62
CA GLU A 19 -36.07 14.76 -23.96
C GLU A 19 -37.49 14.22 -24.12
N THR A 20 -38.03 13.50 -23.14
CA THR A 20 -39.42 12.99 -23.19
C THR A 20 -40.45 14.12 -23.29
N HIS A 21 -40.14 15.27 -22.68
CA HIS A 21 -40.98 16.46 -22.73
C HIS A 21 -40.62 17.42 -23.89
N LYS A 22 -39.69 17.04 -24.77
CA LYS A 22 -39.20 17.87 -25.89
C LYS A 22 -38.67 19.24 -25.44
N LEU A 23 -38.14 19.29 -24.22
CA LEU A 23 -37.51 20.47 -23.65
C LEU A 23 -36.04 20.51 -24.05
N ASP A 24 -35.54 21.70 -24.36
CA ASP A 24 -34.13 21.88 -24.66
C ASP A 24 -33.37 22.18 -23.36
N PRO A 25 -32.43 21.30 -22.93
CA PRO A 25 -31.63 21.52 -21.73
C PRO A 25 -30.88 22.84 -21.73
N ALA A 26 -30.49 23.33 -22.90
CA ALA A 26 -29.78 24.61 -23.04
C ALA A 26 -30.69 25.83 -22.81
N LYS A 27 -32.01 25.70 -23.02
CA LYS A 27 -32.98 26.79 -22.87
C LYS A 27 -33.60 26.83 -21.48
N GLU A 28 -33.93 25.66 -20.94
CA GLU A 28 -34.55 25.56 -19.61
C GLU A 28 -33.54 25.72 -18.48
N LEU A 29 -32.32 25.21 -18.67
CA LEU A 29 -31.26 25.21 -17.66
C LEU A 29 -29.93 25.76 -18.20
N PRO A 30 -29.91 27.01 -18.71
CA PRO A 30 -28.72 27.59 -19.35
C PRO A 30 -27.54 27.72 -18.40
N GLY A 31 -27.80 27.92 -17.09
CA GLY A 31 -26.74 28.05 -16.07
C GLY A 31 -26.15 26.73 -15.58
N TRP A 32 -26.77 25.59 -15.92
CA TRP A 32 -26.30 24.28 -15.45
C TRP A 32 -25.43 23.55 -16.47
N GLN A 33 -25.53 23.91 -17.77
CA GLN A 33 -24.72 23.34 -18.86
C GLN A 33 -24.56 21.81 -18.74
N ILE A 34 -25.69 21.11 -18.55
CA ILE A 34 -25.73 19.68 -18.19
C ILE A 34 -24.90 18.81 -19.15
N LYS A 35 -24.94 19.12 -20.45
CA LYS A 35 -24.16 18.42 -21.48
C LYS A 35 -22.65 18.52 -21.23
N GLU A 36 -22.15 19.70 -20.88
CA GLU A 36 -20.73 19.91 -20.59
C GLU A 36 -20.32 19.21 -19.30
N GLN A 37 -21.17 19.25 -18.26
CA GLN A 37 -20.94 18.54 -17.00
C GLN A 37 -20.84 17.03 -17.19
N ILE A 38 -21.74 16.44 -18.01
CA ILE A 38 -21.69 15.01 -18.34
C ILE A 38 -20.35 14.67 -19.01
N VAL A 39 -19.95 15.41 -20.05
CA VAL A 39 -18.68 15.17 -20.75
C VAL A 39 -17.47 15.32 -19.84
N SER A 40 -17.47 16.31 -18.95
CA SER A 40 -16.39 16.49 -17.97
C SER A 40 -16.30 15.31 -17.02
N LEU A 41 -17.43 14.88 -16.44
CA LEU A 41 -17.47 13.77 -15.50
C LEU A 41 -17.08 12.43 -16.17
N GLU A 42 -17.51 12.20 -17.41
CA GLU A 42 -17.08 11.03 -18.19
C GLU A 42 -15.57 11.01 -18.38
N LYS A 43 -14.98 12.14 -18.80
CA LYS A 43 -13.53 12.27 -18.96
C LYS A 43 -12.78 12.03 -17.64
N ASP A 44 -13.26 12.61 -16.55
CA ASP A 44 -12.65 12.45 -15.23
C ASP A 44 -12.70 10.99 -14.75
N THR A 45 -13.82 10.28 -14.98
CA THR A 45 -13.92 8.86 -14.65
C THR A 45 -12.95 8.01 -15.45
N LEU A 46 -12.84 8.24 -16.77
CA LEU A 46 -11.87 7.54 -17.63
C LEU A 46 -10.42 7.81 -17.22
N GLN A 47 -10.09 9.05 -16.85
CA GLN A 47 -8.77 9.39 -16.35
C GLN A 47 -8.47 8.66 -15.03
N LEU A 48 -9.41 8.66 -14.10
CA LEU A 48 -9.28 7.93 -12.83
C LEU A 48 -9.17 6.41 -13.02
N ASP A 49 -9.80 5.85 -14.05
CA ASP A 49 -9.65 4.45 -14.44
C ASP A 49 -8.22 4.16 -14.90
N LYS A 50 -7.69 4.97 -15.81
CA LYS A 50 -6.32 4.85 -16.30
C LYS A 50 -5.28 4.97 -15.18
N GLU A 51 -5.41 5.97 -14.32
CA GLU A 51 -4.48 6.18 -13.19
C GLU A 51 -4.51 5.02 -12.19
N MET A 52 -5.69 4.45 -11.95
CA MET A 52 -5.84 3.30 -11.06
C MET A 52 -5.17 2.05 -11.65
N GLU A 53 -5.32 1.83 -12.96
CA GLU A 53 -4.66 0.72 -13.65
C GLU A 53 -3.13 0.87 -13.64
N GLU A 54 -2.61 2.07 -13.90
CA GLU A 54 -1.18 2.34 -13.86
C GLU A 54 -0.59 2.14 -12.46
N LYS A 55 -1.30 2.59 -11.41
CA LYS A 55 -0.93 2.35 -10.01
C LYS A 55 -0.94 0.85 -9.69
N ALA A 56 -1.93 0.09 -10.17
CA ALA A 56 -1.98 -1.35 -9.97
C ALA A 56 -0.80 -2.06 -10.65
N ARG A 57 -0.47 -1.67 -11.89
CA ARG A 57 0.68 -2.22 -12.64
C ARG A 57 2.02 -1.92 -11.95
N SER A 58 2.21 -0.69 -11.48
CA SER A 58 3.44 -0.31 -10.78
C SER A 58 3.62 -1.02 -9.44
N LEU A 59 2.54 -1.20 -8.67
CA LEU A 59 2.56 -2.00 -7.43
C LEU A 59 2.93 -3.46 -7.71
N SER A 60 2.33 -4.07 -8.74
CA SER A 60 2.64 -5.45 -9.16
C SER A 60 4.11 -5.63 -9.53
N LEU A 61 4.67 -4.69 -10.33
CA LEU A 61 6.08 -4.73 -10.73
C LEU A 61 7.01 -4.61 -9.51
N MET A 62 6.69 -3.71 -8.57
CA MET A 62 7.45 -3.56 -7.34
C MET A 62 7.42 -4.84 -6.48
N GLU A 63 6.25 -5.48 -6.37
CA GLU A 63 6.08 -6.74 -5.65
C GLU A 63 6.90 -7.87 -6.29
N GLU A 64 6.85 -8.00 -7.62
CA GLU A 64 7.64 -8.97 -8.38
C GLU A 64 9.15 -8.77 -8.15
N ALA A 65 9.63 -7.53 -8.21
CA ALA A 65 11.03 -7.20 -7.95
C ALA A 65 11.44 -7.54 -6.50
N ALA A 66 10.56 -7.32 -5.53
CA ALA A 66 10.79 -7.68 -4.13
C ALA A 66 10.86 -9.20 -3.95
N LEU A 67 9.96 -9.96 -4.59
CA LEU A 67 9.98 -11.42 -4.58
C LEU A 67 11.25 -11.97 -5.25
N ALA A 68 11.63 -11.45 -6.42
CA ALA A 68 12.85 -11.83 -7.11
C ALA A 68 14.10 -11.60 -6.24
N LYS A 69 14.20 -10.43 -5.59
CA LYS A 69 15.28 -10.14 -4.65
C LYS A 69 15.28 -11.09 -3.46
N ARG A 70 14.12 -11.45 -2.91
CA ARG A 70 13.99 -12.41 -1.81
C ARG A 70 14.46 -13.81 -2.21
N MET A 71 14.07 -14.26 -3.41
CA MET A 71 14.47 -15.56 -3.96
C MET A 71 15.98 -15.61 -4.22
N TYR A 72 16.54 -14.56 -4.84
CA TYR A 72 17.98 -14.44 -5.03
C TYR A 72 18.74 -14.52 -3.71
N ASN A 73 18.32 -13.76 -2.69
CA ASN A 73 18.92 -13.79 -1.36
C ASN A 73 18.85 -15.15 -0.67
N GLN A 74 17.79 -15.94 -0.90
CA GLN A 74 17.69 -17.30 -0.39
C GLN A 74 18.67 -18.25 -1.09
N GLN A 75 18.92 -18.06 -2.39
CA GLN A 75 19.84 -18.90 -3.17
C GLN A 75 21.32 -18.63 -2.83
N ILE A 76 21.70 -17.37 -2.61
CA ILE A 76 23.10 -17.02 -2.30
C ILE A 76 23.48 -17.25 -0.84
N LYS A 77 22.50 -17.28 0.08
CA LYS A 77 22.76 -17.62 1.48
C LYS A 77 22.89 -19.13 1.61
N ARG A 78 23.86 -19.58 2.41
CA ARG A 78 23.98 -21.01 2.74
C ARG A 78 22.66 -21.50 3.33
N PRO A 79 22.11 -22.64 2.87
CA PRO A 79 21.02 -23.30 3.56
C PRO A 79 21.41 -23.42 5.03
N ARG A 80 20.57 -22.94 5.94
CA ARG A 80 20.72 -23.39 7.32
C ARG A 80 20.54 -24.90 7.23
N LEU A 81 21.56 -25.64 7.66
CA LEU A 81 21.47 -27.09 7.81
C LEU A 81 20.10 -27.38 8.42
N SER A 82 19.33 -28.24 7.77
CA SER A 82 18.05 -28.68 8.31
C SER A 82 18.24 -29.03 9.79
N PRO A 83 17.21 -28.92 10.63
CA PRO A 83 17.24 -29.58 11.92
C PRO A 83 17.22 -31.09 11.63
N MET A 84 18.38 -31.63 11.23
CA MET A 84 18.75 -32.99 11.49
C MET A 84 18.61 -33.10 13.00
N GLU A 85 17.53 -33.76 13.38
CA GLU A 85 17.24 -34.31 14.70
C GLU A 85 18.49 -34.23 15.59
N MET A 86 18.57 -33.17 16.39
CA MET A 86 19.61 -33.11 17.40
C MET A 86 19.39 -34.34 18.28
N PRO A 87 20.41 -35.17 18.55
CA PRO A 87 20.26 -36.20 19.57
C PRO A 87 19.82 -35.52 20.86
N PRO A 88 18.92 -36.15 21.64
CA PRO A 88 18.30 -35.52 22.80
C PRO A 88 19.38 -34.93 23.69
N VAL A 89 19.18 -33.68 24.08
CA VAL A 89 20.06 -32.94 24.99
C VAL A 89 20.14 -33.72 26.29
N THR A 90 21.14 -34.58 26.42
CA THR A 90 21.49 -35.19 27.69
C THR A 90 22.10 -34.07 28.53
N SER A 91 21.29 -33.61 29.48
CA SER A 91 21.64 -32.80 30.65
C SER A 91 23.14 -32.56 30.84
N SER A 92 23.65 -31.45 30.29
CA SER A 92 24.99 -30.96 30.61
C SER A 92 24.94 -30.42 32.04
N SER A 93 25.48 -31.17 33.01
CA SER A 93 25.60 -30.73 34.40
C SER A 93 26.62 -29.59 34.49
N TYR A 94 26.14 -28.36 34.30
CA TYR A 94 26.94 -27.15 34.43
C TYR A 94 27.09 -26.78 35.92
N SER A 95 28.30 -26.89 36.47
CA SER A 95 28.68 -26.21 37.71
C SER A 95 29.67 -25.10 37.36
N PRO A 96 29.30 -23.81 37.47
CA PRO A 96 30.28 -22.73 37.31
C PRO A 96 31.07 -22.58 38.60
N ILE A 97 32.23 -23.22 38.67
CA ILE A 97 33.25 -22.89 39.68
C ILE A 97 34.09 -21.76 39.09
N TYR A 98 33.61 -20.52 39.18
CA TYR A 98 34.52 -19.36 39.27
C TYR A 98 33.96 -18.34 40.25
N ARG A 99 34.67 -18.23 41.37
CA ARG A 99 34.51 -17.23 42.40
C ARG A 99 34.77 -15.83 41.84
N ASP A 100 33.95 -14.89 42.30
CA ASP A 100 34.34 -13.58 42.81
C ASP A 100 35.41 -12.82 41.99
N ARG A 101 34.94 -12.05 41.00
CA ARG A 101 35.65 -10.86 40.53
C ARG A 101 34.82 -9.65 40.88
N SER A 102 35.12 -9.07 42.03
CA SER A 102 34.81 -7.69 42.35
C SER A 102 35.34 -6.80 41.21
N PHE A 103 34.46 -6.14 40.47
CA PHE A 103 34.84 -5.12 39.48
C PHE A 103 35.09 -3.79 40.22
N PRO A 104 36.24 -3.13 40.05
CA PRO A 104 36.41 -1.77 40.55
C PRO A 104 35.44 -0.84 39.79
N SER A 105 34.53 -0.20 40.53
CA SER A 105 33.75 0.94 40.06
C SER A 105 34.72 2.06 39.71
N GLN A 106 34.89 2.30 38.41
CA GLN A 106 35.56 3.49 37.91
C GLN A 106 34.69 4.68 38.30
N ARG A 107 35.25 5.56 39.14
CA ARG A 107 34.66 6.85 39.48
C ARG A 107 35.07 7.78 38.36
N ASP A 108 34.09 8.39 37.71
CA ASP A 108 34.30 9.55 36.85
C ASP A 108 34.63 10.72 37.78
N ASP A 109 35.90 11.13 37.82
CA ASP A 109 36.28 12.43 38.39
C ASP A 109 36.14 13.46 37.27
N ASP A 110 35.05 14.21 37.32
CA ASP A 110 34.89 15.49 36.61
C ASP A 110 35.92 16.47 37.19
N GLN A 111 36.88 16.90 36.37
CA GLN A 111 37.79 17.97 36.73
C GLN A 111 37.64 19.12 35.72
N ASP A 112 36.81 20.09 36.12
CA ASP A 112 36.83 21.46 35.60
C ASP A 112 38.15 22.14 36.04
N GLU A 113 38.98 22.56 35.07
CA GLU A 113 39.66 23.87 35.07
C GLU A 113 40.19 24.23 33.67
#